data_AF-A0A1S8IUI4-F1
#
_entry.id   AF-A0A1S8IUI4-F1
#
_cell.length_a   1.000
_cell.length_b   1.000
_cell.length_c   1.000
_cell.angle_alpha   90.00
_cell.angle_beta   90.00
_cell.angle_gamma   90.00
#
_symmetry.space_group_name_H-M   'P 1'
#
loop_
_entity.id
_entity.type
_entity.pdbx_description
1 polymer ?
#
loop_
_entity_poly.entity_id
_entity_poly.type
_entity_poly.pdbx_seq_one_letter_code
_entity_poly.pdbx_strand_id
1 'polypeptide(L)'
;MTFNTLGKDLPFILVMTIMAILTKLLGGAWGAKMVGFSNTSSLMVGAGMVSRGEMALIIAQIGYQSKLLSEAYYTSMIVVIIL
;
A
#
# COMPACT_ATOMS: atom_id res chain seq x y z
N MET A 1 -14.26 -1.73 -20.98
CA MET A 1 -13.55 -0.56 -20.43
C MET A 1 -14.56 0.52 -20.07
N THR A 2 -15.25 0.37 -18.94
CA THR A 2 -16.29 1.33 -18.53
C THR A 2 -15.77 2.07 -17.31
N PHE A 3 -15.49 3.36 -17.43
CA PHE A 3 -15.05 4.24 -16.34
C PHE A 3 -16.05 4.33 -15.16
N ASN A 4 -17.21 3.66 -15.27
CA ASN A 4 -18.23 3.56 -14.23
C ASN A 4 -17.84 2.62 -13.06
N THR A 5 -16.86 1.72 -13.24
CA THR A 5 -16.29 0.94 -12.13
C THR A 5 -15.34 1.75 -11.25
N LEU A 6 -14.60 2.73 -11.81
CA LEU A 6 -13.68 3.58 -11.02
C LEU A 6 -14.41 4.37 -9.93
N GLY A 7 -15.61 4.89 -10.20
CA GLY A 7 -16.42 5.57 -9.19
C GLY A 7 -16.97 4.63 -8.10
N LYS A 8 -17.14 3.34 -8.42
CA LYS A 8 -17.59 2.30 -7.50
C LYS A 8 -16.46 1.74 -6.64
N ASP A 9 -15.26 1.68 -7.20
CA ASP A 9 -14.05 1.18 -6.55
C ASP A 9 -13.30 2.29 -5.79
N LEU A 10 -13.66 3.56 -5.99
CA LEU A 10 -13.10 4.72 -5.28
C LEU A 10 -13.10 4.55 -3.74
N PRO A 11 -14.21 4.14 -3.08
CA PRO A 11 -14.19 3.87 -1.64
C PRO A 11 -13.27 2.70 -1.27
N PHE A 12 -13.16 1.67 -2.11
CA PHE A 12 -12.23 0.57 -1.88
C PHE A 12 -10.78 1.03 -1.96
N ILE A 13 -10.43 1.82 -2.98
CA ILE A 13 -9.09 2.41 -3.14
C ILE A 13 -8.74 3.28 -1.93
N LEU A 14 -9.65 4.17 -1.51
CA LEU A 14 -9.45 5.03 -0.34
C LEU A 14 -9.20 4.25 0.94
N VAL A 15 -10.03 3.24 1.22
CA VAL A 15 -9.88 2.40 2.42
C VAL A 15 -8.55 1.63 2.36
N MET A 16 -8.22 1.05 1.22
CA MET A 16 -6.97 0.30 1.04
C MET A 16 -5.73 1.19 1.18
N THR A 17 -5.75 2.42 0.62
CA THR A 17 -4.65 3.39 0.77
C THR A 17 -4.48 3.82 2.21
N ILE A 18 -5.57 4.16 2.92
CA ILE A 18 -5.50 4.51 4.36
C ILE A 18 -4.94 3.34 5.16
N MET A 19 -5.43 2.13 4.92
CA MET A 19 -4.97 0.92 5.60
C MET A 19 -3.48 0.63 5.32
N ALA A 20 -3.04 0.82 4.07
CA ALA A 20 -1.63 0.66 3.68
C ALA A 20 -0.72 1.67 4.40
N ILE A 21 -1.13 2.94 4.48
CA ILE A 21 -0.38 3.98 5.19
C ILE A 21 -0.33 3.66 6.69
N LEU A 22 -1.47 3.37 7.32
CA LEU A 22 -1.54 3.12 8.76
C LEU A 22 -0.74 1.89 9.18
N THR A 23 -0.87 0.78 8.45
CA THR A 23 -0.14 -0.46 8.78
C THR A 23 1.37 -0.28 8.68
N LYS A 24 1.86 0.44 7.67
CA LYS A 24 3.29 0.72 7.50
C LYS A 24 3.82 1.75 8.49
N LEU A 25 3.08 2.83 8.70
CA LEU A 25 3.47 3.89 9.64
C LEU A 25 3.52 3.35 11.07
N LEU A 26 2.44 2.70 11.52
CA LEU A 26 2.36 2.16 12.88
C LEU A 26 3.26 0.95 13.06
N GLY A 27 3.32 0.03 12.09
CA GLY A 27 4.19 -1.15 12.17
C GLY A 27 5.67 -0.78 12.19
N GLY A 28 6.09 0.14 11.31
CA GLY A 28 7.47 0.63 11.27
C GLY A 28 7.83 1.46 12.50
N ALA A 29 6.94 2.34 12.96
CA ALA A 29 7.18 3.12 14.17
C ALA A 29 7.22 2.25 15.43
N TRP A 30 6.35 1.25 15.53
CA TRP A 30 6.35 0.35 16.68
C TRP A 30 7.59 -0.54 16.71
N GLY A 31 8.00 -1.07 15.56
CA GLY A 31 9.25 -1.82 15.43
C GLY A 31 10.48 -0.98 15.80
N ALA A 32 10.57 0.27 15.32
CA ALA A 32 11.64 1.18 15.68
C ALA A 32 11.64 1.51 17.19
N LYS A 33 10.46 1.67 17.79
CA LYS A 33 10.31 1.93 19.22
C LYS A 33 10.75 0.75 20.09
N MET A 34 10.52 -0.49 19.65
CA MET A 34 11.02 -1.69 20.33
C MET A 34 12.56 -1.77 20.33
N VAL A 35 13.21 -1.19 19.32
CA VAL A 35 14.68 -1.11 19.21
C VAL A 35 15.26 0.06 20.04
N GLY A 36 14.41 0.87 20.68
CA GLY A 36 14.84 1.96 21.57
C GLY A 36 14.97 3.33 20.88
N PHE A 37 14.44 3.49 19.66
CA PHE A 37 14.39 4.81 19.03
C PHE A 37 13.42 5.76 19.76
N SER A 38 13.72 7.06 19.72
CA SER A 38 12.83 8.11 20.24
C SER A 38 11.49 8.13 19.48
N ASN A 39 10.44 8.70 20.07
CA ASN A 39 9.11 8.77 19.44
C ASN A 39 9.16 9.47 18.07
N THR A 40 9.94 10.54 17.96
CA THR A 40 10.10 11.31 16.72
C THR A 40 10.89 10.53 15.66
N SER A 41 11.99 9.87 16.05
CA SER A 41 12.75 9.02 15.12
C SER A 41 11.97 7.78 14.68
N SER A 42 11.18 7.20 15.58
CA SER A 42 10.31 6.04 15.26
C SER A 42 9.24 6.42 14.24
N LEU A 43 8.61 7.59 14.37
CA LEU A 43 7.67 8.10 13.38
C LEU A 43 8.34 8.41 12.04
N MET A 44 9.58 8.92 12.03
CA MET A 44 10.34 9.09 10.80
C MET A 44 10.62 7.75 10.10
N VAL A 45 10.99 6.71 10.85
CA VAL A 45 11.18 5.37 10.30
C VAL A 45 9.87 4.84 9.72
N GLY A 46 8.77 4.95 10.46
CA GLY A 46 7.44 4.56 10.00
C GLY A 46 7.04 5.27 8.70
N ALA A 47 7.24 6.59 8.63
CA ALA A 47 6.98 7.39 7.44
C ALA A 47 7.88 6.98 6.25
N GLY A 48 9.16 6.69 6.50
CA GLY A 48 10.07 6.20 5.47
C GLY A 48 9.64 4.85 4.88
N MET A 49 9.01 3.99 5.69
CA MET A 49 8.50 2.69 5.25
C MET A 49 7.18 2.75 4.48
N VAL A 50 6.51 3.92 4.40
CA VAL A 50 5.32 4.13 3.56
C VAL A 50 5.71 4.23 2.08
N SER A 51 6.98 4.51 1.77
CA SER A 51 7.48 4.58 0.39
C SER A 51 7.20 3.27 -0.35
N ARG A 52 6.32 3.34 -1.34
CA ARG A 52 5.96 2.25 -2.24
C ARG A 52 6.67 2.50 -3.57
N GLY A 53 7.46 1.52 -4.00
CA GLY A 53 8.29 1.62 -5.20
C GLY A 53 8.13 0.42 -6.10
N GLU A 54 9.18 0.14 -6.88
CA GLU A 54 9.23 -0.95 -7.86
C GLU A 54 8.80 -2.31 -7.30
N MET A 55 9.16 -2.62 -6.04
CA MET A 55 8.91 -3.93 -5.44
C MET A 55 7.41 -4.23 -5.28
N ALA A 56 6.57 -3.22 -5.03
CA ALA A 56 5.13 -3.43 -4.95
C ALA A 56 4.53 -3.74 -6.34
N LEU A 57 5.03 -3.09 -7.39
CA LEU A 57 4.62 -3.36 -8.77
C LEU A 57 5.07 -4.76 -9.22
N ILE A 58 6.28 -5.18 -8.85
CA ILE A 58 6.79 -6.53 -9.13
C ILE A 58 5.89 -7.59 -8.48
N ILE A 59 5.51 -7.41 -7.20
CA ILE A 59 4.62 -8.35 -6.51
C ILE A 59 3.23 -8.39 -7.16
N ALA A 60 2.69 -7.24 -7.55
CA ALA A 60 1.42 -7.18 -8.26
C ALA A 60 1.48 -7.93 -9.61
N GLN A 61 2.56 -7.77 -10.35
CA GLN A 61 2.81 -8.48 -11.61
C GLN A 61 2.91 -10.00 -11.40
N ILE A 62 3.62 -10.45 -10.36
CA ILE A 62 3.71 -11.88 -10.00
C ILE A 62 2.34 -12.43 -9.62
N GLY A 63 1.55 -11.68 -8.84
CA GLY A 63 0.19 -12.08 -8.46
C GLY A 63 -0.76 -12.18 -9.66
N TYR A 64 -0.62 -11.27 -10.62
CA TYR A 64 -1.37 -11.31 -11.88
C TYR A 64 -0.98 -12.52 -12.74
N GLN A 65 0.33 -12.78 -12.90
CA GLN A 65 0.83 -13.94 -13.64
C GLN A 65 0.42 -15.27 -13.00
N SER A 66 0.34 -15.31 -11.66
CA SER A 66 -0.10 -16.47 -10.89
C SER A 66 -1.62 -16.66 -10.91
N LYS A 67 -2.37 -15.82 -11.65
CA LYS A 67 -3.84 -15.78 -11.68
C LYS A 67 -4.51 -15.55 -10.31
N LEU A 68 -3.77 -15.00 -9.35
CA LEU A 68 -4.28 -14.63 -8.03
C LEU A 68 -4.98 -13.27 -8.06
N LEU A 69 -4.69 -12.44 -9.07
CA LEU A 69 -5.31 -11.15 -9.31
C LEU A 69 -6.07 -11.17 -10.64
N SER A 70 -7.38 -10.92 -10.58
CA SER A 70 -8.18 -10.64 -11.77
C SER A 70 -7.79 -9.29 -12.38
N GLU A 71 -7.90 -9.14 -13.69
CA GLU A 71 -7.55 -7.94 -14.45
C GLU A 71 -8.25 -6.67 -13.92
N ALA A 72 -9.47 -6.81 -13.39
CA ALA A 72 -10.20 -5.72 -12.76
C ALA A 72 -9.53 -5.20 -11.48
N TYR A 73 -8.97 -6.10 -10.65
CA TYR A 73 -8.26 -5.73 -9.42
C TYR A 73 -6.82 -5.31 -9.67
N TYR A 74 -6.20 -5.79 -10.75
CA TYR A 74 -4.84 -5.46 -11.12
C TYR A 74 -4.67 -3.94 -11.34
N THR A 75 -5.56 -3.34 -12.14
CA THR A 75 -5.55 -1.89 -12.39
C THR A 75 -5.76 -1.09 -11.10
N SER A 76 -6.72 -1.48 -10.27
CA SER A 76 -7.02 -0.79 -9.00
C SER A 76 -5.87 -0.89 -7.99
N MET A 77 -5.18 -2.03 -7.92
CA MET A 77 -3.99 -2.20 -7.09
C MET A 77 -2.84 -1.30 -7.52
N ILE A 78 -2.61 -1.13 -8.83
CA ILE A 78 -1.56 -0.21 -9.31
C ILE A 78 -1.85 1.22 -8.88
N VAL A 79 -3.11 1.67 -8.98
CA VAL A 79 -3.52 3.01 -8.51
C VAL A 79 -3.25 3.16 -7.01
N VAL A 80 -3.59 2.14 -6.21
CA VAL A 80 -3.27 2.13 -4.77
C VAL A 80 -1.77 2.18 -4.52
N ILE A 81 -0.94 1.48 -5.30
CA ILE A 81 0.52 1.46 -5.12
C ILE A 81 1.16 2.82 -5.38
N ILE A 82 0.66 3.55 -6.38
CA ILE A 82 1.17 4.88 -6.78
C ILE A 82 0.72 5.97 -5.79
N LEU A 83 -0.46 5.83 -5.18
CA LEU A 83 -1.02 6.74 -4.17
C LEU A 83 -0.50 6.45 -2.75
#